data_AF-A0A8H5PKT5-F1
#
_entry.id   AF-A0A8H5PKT5-F1
#
_cell.length_a   1.000
_cell.length_b   1.000
_cell.length_c   1.000
_cell.angle_alpha   90.00
_cell.angle_beta   90.00
_cell.angle_gamma   90.00
#
_symmetry.space_group_name_H-M   'P 1'
#
loop_
_entity.id
_entity.type
_entity.pdbx_description
1 polymer ?
#
loop_
_entity_poly.entity_id
_entity_poly.type
_entity_poly.pdbx_seq_one_letter_code
_entity_poly.pdbx_strand_id
1 'polypeptide(L)'
;MVKRFADLMYGGIYSVYSGRMVSGEYWTRDEPYASADIAMKDIKHLLGLGQEADMELKNAQTGLMYLQMAIEKSPGDRVDISAIYGAVRKVNGLEFENTP
;
A
#
# COMPACT_ATOMS: atom_id res chain seq x y z
N MET A 1 13.01 16.71 3.39
CA MET A 1 13.33 17.17 2.01
C MET A 1 12.48 16.44 0.97
N VAL A 2 12.46 15.11 0.94
CA VAL A 2 11.69 14.29 -0.03
C VAL A 2 10.17 14.55 0.00
N LYS A 3 9.54 14.63 1.19
CA LYS A 3 8.10 14.94 1.28
C LYS A 3 7.75 16.31 0.68
N ARG A 4 8.52 17.34 1.02
CA ARG A 4 8.33 18.70 0.48
C ARG A 4 8.46 18.73 -1.05
N PHE A 5 9.36 17.93 -1.62
CA PHE A 5 9.45 17.77 -3.06
C PHE A 5 8.18 17.11 -3.64
N ALA A 6 7.70 16.02 -3.05
CA ALA A 6 6.48 15.35 -3.50
C ALA A 6 5.25 16.29 -3.45
N ASP A 7 5.18 17.11 -2.39
CA ASP A 7 4.11 18.09 -2.23
C ASP A 7 4.12 19.17 -3.32
N LEU A 8 5.30 19.66 -3.69
CA LEU A 8 5.44 20.71 -4.70
C LEU A 8 5.29 20.20 -6.14
N MET A 9 5.77 19.00 -6.42
CA MET A 9 5.84 18.49 -7.80
C MET A 9 4.62 17.67 -8.21
N TYR A 10 4.02 16.92 -7.30
CA TYR A 10 2.92 15.99 -7.61
C TYR A 10 1.61 16.40 -6.96
N GLY A 11 1.65 16.88 -5.71
CA GLY A 11 0.47 17.30 -4.96
C GLY A 11 -0.58 16.18 -4.81
N GLY A 12 -1.82 16.59 -4.54
CA GLY A 12 -3.00 15.70 -4.55
C GLY A 12 -2.80 14.42 -3.74
N ILE A 13 -3.10 13.28 -4.37
CA ILE A 13 -3.04 11.97 -3.71
C ILE A 13 -1.62 11.56 -3.29
N TYR A 14 -0.59 12.05 -4.00
CA TYR A 14 0.81 11.81 -3.65
C TYR A 14 1.21 12.52 -2.35
N SER A 15 0.72 13.75 -2.14
CA SER A 15 0.88 14.46 -0.86
C SER A 15 0.21 13.73 0.30
N VAL A 16 -0.98 13.18 0.08
CA VAL A 16 -1.71 12.42 1.10
C VAL A 16 -0.94 11.17 1.49
N TYR A 17 -0.57 10.32 0.52
CA TYR A 17 0.14 9.08 0.83
C TYR A 17 1.53 9.33 1.39
N SER A 18 2.30 10.29 0.86
CA SER A 18 3.60 10.64 1.45
C SER A 18 3.48 11.20 2.86
N GLY A 19 2.37 11.89 3.18
CA GLY A 19 2.01 12.26 4.54
C GLY A 19 1.88 11.04 5.45
N ARG A 20 1.02 10.09 5.06
CA ARG A 20 0.80 8.85 5.82
C ARG A 20 2.07 8.03 6.02
N MET A 21 2.90 7.93 4.97
CA MET A 21 4.17 7.20 5.00
C MET A 21 5.16 7.80 6.00
N VAL A 22 5.25 9.14 6.06
CA VAL A 22 6.19 9.82 6.97
C VAL A 22 5.68 9.86 8.40
N SER A 23 4.38 10.08 8.61
CA SER A 23 3.80 10.15 9.96
C SER A 23 3.60 8.80 10.64
N GLY A 24 3.60 7.70 9.87
CA GLY A 24 3.30 6.36 10.37
C GLY A 24 1.80 6.03 10.38
N GLU A 25 0.93 6.91 9.88
CA GLU A 25 -0.52 6.63 9.79
C GLU A 25 -0.87 5.38 8.97
N TYR A 26 0.05 4.90 8.13
CA TYR A 26 -0.14 3.66 7.38
C TYR A 26 -0.17 2.39 8.26
N TRP A 27 0.30 2.46 9.51
CA TRP A 27 0.32 1.32 10.44
C TRP A 27 -0.24 1.62 11.83
N THR A 28 -0.37 2.89 12.23
CA THR A 28 -0.89 3.27 13.56
C THR A 28 -2.40 3.45 13.63
N ARG A 29 -3.08 3.54 12.48
CA ARG A 29 -4.50 3.90 12.41
C ARG A 29 -5.39 2.67 12.60
N ASP A 30 -6.36 2.79 13.52
CA ASP A 30 -7.30 1.70 13.83
C ASP A 30 -8.39 1.49 12.76
N GLU A 31 -8.81 2.54 12.06
CA GLU A 31 -9.86 2.49 11.05
C GLU A 31 -9.29 2.92 9.68
N PRO A 32 -9.26 2.09 8.65
CA PRO A 32 -8.60 2.43 7.39
C PRO A 32 -9.34 3.54 6.66
N TYR A 33 -8.62 4.43 5.97
CA TYR A 33 -9.23 5.34 5.01
C TYR A 33 -9.68 4.59 3.75
N ALA A 34 -8.94 3.54 3.39
CA ALA A 34 -9.29 2.60 2.35
C ALA A 34 -8.82 1.20 2.75
N SER A 35 -9.74 0.24 2.85
CA SER A 35 -9.45 -1.12 3.29
C SER A 35 -8.53 -1.87 2.32
N ALA A 36 -7.46 -2.47 2.86
CA ALA A 36 -6.55 -3.34 2.12
C ALA A 36 -7.24 -4.62 1.63
N ASP A 37 -8.23 -5.16 2.34
CA ASP A 37 -8.99 -6.34 1.91
C ASP A 37 -9.85 -6.04 0.68
N ILE A 38 -10.48 -4.86 0.64
CA ILE A 38 -11.21 -4.40 -0.55
C ILE A 38 -10.25 -4.25 -1.73
N ALA A 39 -9.10 -3.62 -1.51
CA ALA A 39 -8.07 -3.48 -2.54
C ALA A 39 -7.54 -4.84 -3.02
N MET A 40 -7.36 -5.81 -2.12
CA MET A 40 -6.94 -7.17 -2.44
C MET A 40 -8.01 -7.91 -3.26
N LYS A 41 -9.29 -7.73 -2.97
CA LYS A 41 -10.39 -8.27 -3.77
C LYS A 41 -10.39 -7.67 -5.17
N ASP A 42 -10.27 -6.34 -5.28
CA ASP A 42 -10.29 -5.64 -6.57
C ASP A 42 -9.06 -5.99 -7.43
N ILE A 43 -7.87 -6.08 -6.86
CA ILE A 43 -6.64 -6.43 -7.60
C ILE A 43 -6.65 -7.89 -8.07
N LYS A 44 -7.23 -8.82 -7.29
CA LYS A 44 -7.43 -10.20 -7.72
C LYS A 44 -8.39 -10.28 -8.91
N HIS A 45 -9.47 -9.50 -8.89
CA HIS A 45 -10.38 -9.41 -10.02
C HIS A 45 -9.68 -8.85 -11.27
N LEU A 46 -8.92 -7.76 -11.12
CA LEU A 46 -8.11 -7.19 -12.21
C LEU A 46 -7.13 -8.21 -12.81
N LEU A 47 -6.45 -9.00 -11.98
CA LEU A 47 -5.54 -10.05 -12.44
C LEU A 47 -6.28 -11.16 -13.21
N GLY A 48 -7.48 -11.54 -12.77
CA GLY A 48 -8.34 -12.49 -13.51
C GLY A 48 -8.71 -11.98 -14.89
N LEU A 49 -9.11 -10.71 -15.02
CA LEU A 49 -9.38 -10.07 -16.31
C LEU A 49 -8.13 -10.02 -17.20
N GLY A 50 -6.96 -9.73 -16.61
CA GLY A 50 -5.68 -9.78 -17.33
C GLY A 50 -5.40 -11.17 -17.91
N GLN A 51 -5.62 -12.22 -17.12
CA GLN A 51 -5.46 -13.60 -17.57
C GLN A 51 -6.43 -13.97 -18.71
N GLU A 52 -7.71 -13.60 -18.60
CA GLU A 52 -8.70 -13.83 -19.67
C GLU A 52 -8.35 -13.11 -20.97
N ALA A 53 -7.66 -11.96 -20.87
CA ALA A 53 -7.22 -11.16 -22.01
C ALA A 53 -5.81 -11.52 -22.52
N ASP A 54 -5.15 -12.56 -21.99
CA ASP A 54 -3.75 -12.90 -22.28
C ASP A 54 -2.77 -11.71 -22.04
N MET A 55 -3.04 -10.93 -21.00
CA MET A 55 -2.27 -9.75 -20.62
C MET A 55 -1.59 -9.93 -19.26
N GLU A 56 -0.28 -9.71 -19.24
CA GLU A 56 0.49 -9.70 -18.00
C GLU A 56 0.45 -8.33 -17.30
N LEU A 57 -0.13 -8.28 -16.09
CA LEU A 57 -0.26 -7.06 -15.29
C LEU A 57 0.77 -7.04 -14.15
N LYS A 58 2.05 -6.87 -14.48
CA LYS A 58 3.18 -6.96 -13.51
C LYS A 58 3.00 -6.08 -12.26
N ASN A 59 2.58 -4.84 -12.44
CA ASN A 59 2.37 -3.93 -11.31
C ASN A 59 1.23 -4.40 -10.39
N ALA A 60 0.19 -5.03 -10.95
CA ALA A 60 -0.89 -5.61 -10.15
C ALA A 60 -0.42 -6.85 -9.36
N GLN A 61 0.44 -7.68 -9.95
CA GLN A 61 1.05 -8.81 -9.25
C GLN A 61 1.93 -8.33 -8.08
N THR A 62 2.79 -7.33 -8.31
CA THR A 62 3.61 -6.73 -7.26
C THR A 62 2.75 -6.07 -6.17
N GLY A 63 1.71 -5.34 -6.56
CA GLY A 63 0.76 -4.74 -5.61
C GLY A 63 0.04 -5.79 -4.75
N LEU A 64 -0.40 -6.89 -5.35
CA LEU A 64 -1.05 -7.99 -4.64
C LEU A 64 -0.11 -8.63 -3.61
N MET A 65 1.14 -8.88 -4.00
CA MET A 65 2.16 -9.42 -3.08
C MET A 65 2.33 -8.51 -1.85
N TYR A 66 2.46 -7.20 -2.05
CA TYR A 66 2.62 -6.28 -0.91
C TYR A 66 1.36 -6.13 -0.06
N LEU A 67 0.16 -6.18 -0.66
CA LEU A 67 -1.11 -6.18 0.08
C LEU A 67 -1.21 -7.41 0.98
N GLN A 68 -0.88 -8.59 0.47
CA GLN A 68 -0.86 -9.83 1.25
C GLN A 68 0.09 -9.72 2.44
N MET A 69 1.33 -9.26 2.20
CA MET A 69 2.30 -9.05 3.26
C MET A 69 1.84 -8.04 4.32
N ALA A 70 1.14 -6.98 3.92
CA ALA A 70 0.62 -5.97 4.85
C ALA A 70 -0.50 -6.55 5.74
N ILE A 71 -1.43 -7.31 5.15
CA ILE A 71 -2.54 -7.95 5.85
C ILE A 71 -2.03 -9.04 6.82
N GLU A 72 -1.00 -9.80 6.44
CA GLU A 72 -0.39 -10.82 7.31
C GLU A 72 0.19 -10.25 8.61
N LYS A 73 0.65 -8.98 8.60
CA LYS A 73 1.24 -8.35 9.79
C LYS A 73 0.22 -7.85 10.79
N SER A 74 -0.97 -7.47 10.34
CA SER A 74 -2.06 -7.03 11.21
C SER A 74 -3.38 -7.60 10.69
N PRO A 75 -3.66 -8.89 10.93
CA PRO A 75 -4.83 -9.55 10.38
C PRO A 75 -6.13 -8.89 10.85
N GLY A 76 -7.02 -8.60 9.89
CA GLY A 76 -8.36 -8.05 10.10
C GLY A 76 -8.65 -6.83 9.20
N ASP A 77 -9.93 -6.47 9.05
CA ASP A 77 -10.46 -5.42 8.15
C ASP A 77 -9.95 -3.99 8.44
N ARG A 78 -8.94 -3.83 9.30
CA ARG A 78 -8.44 -2.56 9.80
C ARG A 78 -7.20 -2.04 9.08
N VAL A 79 -6.65 -2.82 8.14
CA VAL A 79 -5.43 -2.43 7.41
C VAL A 79 -5.76 -1.42 6.32
N ASP A 80 -5.10 -0.25 6.35
CA ASP A 80 -5.19 0.75 5.28
C ASP A 80 -4.36 0.31 4.07
N ILE A 81 -4.83 0.62 2.86
CA ILE A 81 -4.10 0.33 1.61
C ILE A 81 -2.67 0.89 1.61
N SER A 82 -2.41 1.99 2.32
CA SER A 82 -1.06 2.57 2.43
C SER A 82 -0.08 1.69 3.22
N ALA A 83 -0.55 0.66 3.92
CA ALA A 83 0.28 -0.32 4.63
C ALA A 83 1.21 -1.13 3.71
N ILE A 84 0.95 -1.12 2.39
CA ILE A 84 1.91 -1.58 1.36
C ILE A 84 3.30 -0.95 1.57
N TYR A 85 3.37 0.30 2.04
CA TYR A 85 4.65 0.93 2.33
C TYR A 85 5.45 0.18 3.41
N GLY A 86 4.79 -0.29 4.48
CA GLY A 86 5.43 -1.12 5.50
C GLY A 86 5.93 -2.46 4.94
N ALA A 87 5.18 -3.08 4.03
CA ALA A 87 5.62 -4.29 3.35
C ALA A 87 6.86 -4.02 2.46
N VAL A 88 6.87 -2.90 1.74
CA VAL A 88 8.03 -2.45 0.94
C VAL A 88 9.26 -2.21 1.82
N ARG A 89 9.08 -1.61 3.01
CA ARG A 89 10.17 -1.45 3.99
C ARG A 89 10.76 -2.80 4.40
N LYS A 90 9.91 -3.77 4.73
CA LYS A 90 10.35 -5.12 5.13
C LYS A 90 11.15 -5.85 4.06
N VAL A 91 10.71 -5.83 2.80
CA VAL A 91 11.49 -6.48 1.72
C VAL A 91 12.83 -5.79 1.45
N ASN A 92 13.01 -4.55 1.92
CA ASN A 92 14.25 -3.80 1.80
C ASN A 92 15.07 -3.77 3.11
N GLY A 93 14.81 -4.70 4.05
CA GLY A 93 15.61 -4.88 5.26
C GLY A 93 15.34 -3.86 6.38
N LEU A 94 14.22 -3.14 6.32
CA LEU A 94 13.76 -2.23 7.36
C LEU A 94 12.60 -2.83 8.16
N GLU A 95 12.32 -2.29 9.35
CA GLU A 95 11.10 -2.60 10.07
C GLU A 95 9.84 -2.14 9.30
N PHE A 96 8.73 -2.85 9.52
CA PHE A 96 7.46 -2.54 8.86
C PHE A 96 6.98 -1.14 9.27
N GLU A 97 7.01 -0.90 10.58
CA GLU A 97 6.78 0.37 11.23
C GLU A 97 7.98 1.29 10.97
N ASN A 98 7.70 2.55 10.69
CA ASN A 98 8.69 3.61 10.75
C ASN A 98 8.66 4.23 12.15
N THR A 99 9.82 4.69 12.62
CA THR A 99 9.86 5.59 13.78
C THR A 99 9.36 6.97 13.32
N PRO A 100 8.32 7.54 13.95
CA PRO A 100 7.87 8.90 13.65
C PRO A 100 8.92 9.94 14.05
#